data_AF-A0AAQ3U2J2-F1
#
_entry.id   AF-A0AAQ3U2J2-F1
#
_cell.length_a   1.000
_cell.length_b   1.000
_cell.length_c   1.000
_cell.angle_alpha   90.00
_cell.angle_beta   90.00
_cell.angle_gamma   90.00
#
_symmetry.space_group_name_H-M   'P 1'
#
loop_
_entity.id
_entity.type
_entity.pdbx_description
1 polymer ?
#
loop_
_entity_poly.entity_id
_entity_poly.type
_entity_poly.pdbx_seq_one_letter_code
_entity_poly.pdbx_strand_id
1 'polypeptide(L)' 'MCEEKLCNDVDTSTVAATLALAEQHGCRGLKQACFRLLQLPSHLKIVMETEGFNHLMTSCPSLIKELLAKAVAFH' A
#
# COMPACT_ATOMS: atom_id res chain seq x y z
N MET A 1 -5.19 17.46 6.85
CA MET A 1 -5.52 16.18 7.51
C MET A 1 -4.22 15.54 7.94
N CYS A 2 -4.06 15.22 9.22
CA CYS A 2 -2.78 14.76 9.78
C CYS A 2 -2.52 13.30 9.39
N GLU A 3 -1.33 13.04 8.85
CA GLU A 3 -0.81 11.73 8.45
C GLU A 3 -0.85 10.69 9.59
N GLU A 4 -0.88 11.14 10.85
CA GLU A 4 -0.88 10.28 12.03
C GLU A 4 -2.22 9.56 12.28
N LYS A 5 -3.37 10.21 12.01
CA LYS A 5 -4.68 9.57 12.20
C LYS A 5 -4.95 8.48 11.17
N LEU A 6 -4.49 8.68 9.94
CA LEU A 6 -4.65 7.67 8.90
C LEU A 6 -3.82 6.42 9.19
N CYS A 7 -2.66 6.55 9.86
CA CYS A 7 -1.80 5.40 10.14
C CYS A 7 -2.42 4.38 11.13
N ASN A 8 -3.39 4.80 11.95
CA ASN A 8 -4.11 3.91 12.89
C ASN A 8 -5.39 3.29 12.28
N ASP A 9 -6.00 3.92 11.27
CA ASP A 9 -7.23 3.44 10.61
C ASP A 9 -6.94 2.67 9.30
N VAL A 10 -5.66 2.47 8.96
CA VAL A 10 -5.26 1.67 7.79
C VAL A 10 -5.31 0.18 8.17
N ASP A 11 -6.54 -0.33 8.18
CA ASP A 11 -6.83 -1.76 8.14
C ASP A 11 -6.24 -2.38 6.88
N THR A 12 -5.87 -3.66 6.94
CA THR A 12 -5.33 -4.40 5.77
C THR A 12 -6.29 -4.38 4.57
N SER A 13 -7.59 -4.20 4.80
CA SER A 13 -8.61 -4.00 3.77
C SER A 13 -8.52 -2.62 3.09
N THR A 14 -8.07 -1.58 3.79
CA THR A 14 -8.02 -0.19 3.30
C THR A 14 -6.61 0.25 2.87
N VAL A 15 -5.57 -0.54 3.14
CA VAL A 15 -4.18 -0.28 2.71
C VAL A 15 -4.10 -0.02 1.19
N ALA A 16 -4.80 -0.81 0.37
CA ALA A 16 -4.73 -0.66 -1.09
C ALA A 16 -5.31 0.68 -1.57
N ALA A 17 -6.47 1.08 -1.03
CA ALA A 17 -7.10 2.36 -1.34
C ALA A 17 -6.26 3.53 -0.82
N THR A 18 -5.72 3.41 0.40
CA THR A 18 -4.86 4.43 1.02
C THR A 18 -3.56 4.62 0.23
N LEU A 19 -2.97 3.53 -0.25
CA LEU A 19 -1.77 3.54 -1.06
C LEU A 19 -2.03 4.21 -2.43
N ALA A 20 -3.19 3.94 -3.06
CA ALA A 20 -3.62 4.63 -4.28
C ALA A 20 -3.73 6.15 -4.08
N LEU A 21 -4.40 6.56 -3.00
CA LEU A 21 -4.58 7.97 -2.65
C LEU A 21 -3.24 8.63 -2.34
N ALA A 22 -2.35 7.95 -1.62
CA ALA A 22 -1.02 8.47 -1.31
C ALA A 22 -0.20 8.72 -2.59
N GLU A 23 -0.28 7.81 -3.58
CA GLU A 23 0.38 7.99 -4.87
C GLU A 23 -0.25 9.16 -5.66
N GLN A 24 -1.58 9.21 -5.73
CA GLN A 24 -2.30 10.26 -6.47
C GLN A 24 -2.05 11.66 -5.90
N HIS A 25 -1.96 11.79 -4.58
CA HIS A 25 -1.73 13.07 -3.90
C HIS A 25 -0.25 13.36 -3.63
N GLY A 26 0.67 12.47 -4.03
CA GLY A 26 2.11 12.63 -3.80
C GLY A 26 2.51 12.60 -2.32
N CYS A 27 1.69 12.01 -1.46
CA CYS A 27 1.91 11.94 -0.01
C CYS A 27 2.91 10.83 0.33
N ARG A 28 4.20 11.18 0.27
CA ARG A 28 5.30 10.22 0.43
C ARG A 28 5.33 9.52 1.80
N GLY A 29 4.99 10.25 2.88
CA GLY A 29 4.97 9.71 4.24
C GLY A 29 3.96 8.56 4.39
N LEU A 30 2.73 8.80 3.91
CA LEU A 30 1.66 7.81 3.91
C LEU A 30 1.98 6.61 3.00
N LYS A 31 2.49 6.84 1.79
CA LYS A 31 2.93 5.78 0.87
C LYS A 31 3.97 4.86 1.54
N GLN A 32 4.95 5.45 2.22
CA GLN A 32 5.99 4.69 2.90
C GLN A 32 5.44 3.91 4.12
N ALA A 33 4.48 4.47 4.85
CA ALA A 33 3.79 3.76 5.92
C ALA A 33 3.01 2.53 5.39
N CYS A 34 2.24 2.70 4.31
CA CYS A 34 1.55 1.58 3.64
C CYS A 34 2.54 0.51 3.17
N PHE A 35 3.67 0.89 2.57
CA PHE A 35 4.70 -0.06 2.17
C PHE A 35 5.32 -0.80 3.34
N ARG A 36 5.53 -0.16 4.50
CA ARG A 36 5.99 -0.86 5.71
C ARG A 36 4.99 -1.89 6.21
N LEU A 37 3.69 -1.60 6.14
CA LEU A 37 2.66 -2.58 6.50
C LEU A 37 2.65 -3.78 5.56
N LEU A 38 2.87 -3.53 4.26
CA LEU A 38 2.93 -4.54 3.21
C LEU A 38 4.26 -5.29 3.13
N GLN A 39 5.29 -4.90 3.89
CA GLN A 39 6.53 -5.69 4.00
C GLN A 39 6.28 -7.02 4.70
N LEU A 40 5.24 -7.13 5.52
CA LEU A 40 4.90 -8.38 6.19
C LEU A 40 4.16 -9.30 5.19
N PRO A 41 4.67 -10.51 4.89
CA PRO A 41 4.07 -11.40 3.89
C PRO A 41 2.60 -11.76 4.20
N SER A 42 2.26 -11.86 5.49
CA SER A 42 0.90 -12.10 5.97
C SER A 42 -0.05 -10.95 5.61
N HIS A 43 0.38 -9.70 5.78
CA HIS A 43 -0.42 -8.53 5.42
C HIS A 43 -0.53 -8.38 3.91
N LEU A 44 0.57 -8.60 3.19
CA LEU A 44 0.56 -8.57 1.72
C LEU A 44 -0.41 -9.60 1.16
N LYS A 45 -0.42 -10.83 1.68
CA LYS A 45 -1.35 -11.87 1.27
C LYS A 45 -2.81 -11.45 1.45
N ILE A 46 -3.16 -10.93 2.63
CA ILE A 46 -4.52 -10.45 2.92
C ILE A 46 -4.91 -9.33 1.94
N VAL A 47 -4.00 -8.37 1.70
CA VAL A 47 -4.25 -7.25 0.80
C VAL A 47 -4.43 -7.72 -0.64
N MET A 48 -3.62 -8.69 -1.09
CA MET A 48 -3.73 -9.28 -2.44
C MET A 48 -5.07 -9.98 -2.68
N GLU A 49 -5.75 -10.45 -1.62
CA GLU A 49 -7.08 -11.05 -1.71
C GLU A 49 -8.21 -9.99 -1.80
N THR A 50 -7.90 -8.70 -1.65
CA THR A 50 -8.89 -7.62 -1.73
C THR A 50 -9.12 -7.14 -3.17
N GLU A 51 -10.36 -6.79 -3.49
CA GLU A 51 -10.69 -6.12 -4.76
C GLU A 51 -9.97 -4.77 -4.90
N GLY A 52 -9.71 -4.08 -3.79
CA GLY A 52 -8.95 -2.82 -3.79
C GLY A 52 -7.53 -2.99 -4.34
N PHE A 53 -6.87 -4.12 -4.06
CA PHE A 53 -5.56 -4.41 -4.61
C PHE A 53 -5.61 -4.79 -6.09
N ASN A 54 -6.63 -5.55 -6.52
CA ASN A 54 -6.85 -5.83 -7.95
C ASN A 54 -7.05 -4.53 -8.73
N HIS A 55 -7.86 -3.62 -8.20
CA HIS A 55 -8.05 -2.31 -8.81
C HIS A 55 -6.74 -1.51 -8.85
N LEU A 56 -5.96 -1.52 -7.75
CA LEU A 56 -4.64 -0.89 -7.69
C LEU A 56 -3.68 -1.40 -8.77
N MET A 57 -3.69 -2.71 -9.04
CA MET A 57 -2.86 -3.30 -10.10
C MET A 57 -3.23 -2.78 -11.49
N THR A 58 -4.51 -2.54 -11.74
CA THR A 58 -4.99 -2.02 -13.02
C THR A 58 -4.79 -0.51 -13.16
N SER A 59 -5.04 0.25 -12.09
CA SER A 59 -5.00 1.71 -12.08
C SER A 59 -3.60 2.28 -11.92
N CYS A 60 -2.71 1.58 -11.20
CA CYS A 60 -1.36 2.06 -10.87
C CYS A 60 -0.31 0.94 -10.96
N PRO A 61 -0.03 0.38 -12.15
CA PRO A 61 0.90 -0.73 -12.30
C PRO A 61 2.36 -0.38 -11.91
N SER A 62 2.76 0.89 -12.01
CA SER A 62 4.08 1.38 -11.55
C SER A 62 4.26 1.23 -10.04
N LEU A 63 3.20 1.48 -9.27
CA LEU A 63 3.21 1.40 -7.81
C LEU A 63 3.37 -0.04 -7.33
N ILE A 64 2.76 -1.00 -8.05
CA ILE A 64 2.92 -2.43 -7.79
C ILE A 64 4.34 -2.89 -8.07
N LYS A 65 4.95 -2.43 -9.17
CA LYS A 65 6.36 -2.72 -9.47
C LYS A 65 7.27 -2.20 -8.36
N GLU A 66 7.01 -1.00 -7.84
CA GLU A 66 7.76 -0.44 -6.72
C GLU A 66 7.56 -1.24 -5.43
N LEU A 67 6.33 -1.65 -5.13
CA LEU A 67 6.01 -2.51 -3.99
C LEU A 67 6.74 -3.85 -4.07
N LEU A 68 6.71 -4.51 -5.23
CA LEU A 68 7.42 -5.77 -5.48
C LEU A 68 8.93 -5.60 -5.36
N ALA A 69 9.51 -4.55 -5.94
CA ALA A 69 10.94 -4.27 -5.84
C ALA A 69 11.35 -4.09 -4.36
N LYS A 70 10.52 -3.42 -3.56
CA LYS A 70 10.76 -3.28 -2.12
C LYS A 70 10.57 -4.58 -1.34
N ALA A 71 9.62 -5.42 -1.71
CA ALA A 71 9.42 -6.72 -1.08
C ALA A 71 10.56 -7.71 -1.37
N VAL A 72 11.13 -7.66 -2.58
CA VAL A 72 12.25 -8.54 -3.01
C VAL A 72 13.59 -8.07 -2.46
N ALA A 73 13.78 -6.76 -2.20
CA ALA A 73 15.03 -6.21 -1.65
C ALA A 73 15.33 -6.61 -0.19
N PHE A 74 14.45 -7.36 0.48
CA PHE A 74 14.68 -7.89 1.84
C PHE A 74 15.09 -9.38 1.87
N HIS A 75 15.43 -9.96 0.72
CA HIS A 75 16.05 -11.28 0.60
C HIS A 75 17.50 -11.15 0.12
#